data_AF-A0A4Q5QH22-F1
#
_entry.id   AF-A0A4Q5QH22-F1
#
_cell.length_a   1.000
_cell.length_b   1.000
_cell.length_c   1.000
_cell.angle_alpha   90.00
_cell.angle_beta   90.00
_cell.angle_gamma   90.00
#
_symmetry.space_group_name_H-M   'P 1'
#
loop_
_entity.id
_entity.type
_entity.pdbx_description
1 polymer ?
#
loop_
_entity_poly.entity_id
_entity_poly.type
_entity_poly.pdbx_seq_one_letter_code
_entity_poly.pdbx_strand_id
1 'polypeptide(L)'
;MKKRKLLLVLFILISNRILAQEGVAEMHQAARDIGRAFFSMEDLSYVIAAIIAIFGSLRIYHKWQKGRDEITFDIFAWGGSCLFILIMPKFLALLFGIT
;
A
#
# COMPACT_ATOMS: atom_id res chain seq x y z
N MET A 1 25.74 -38.73 -39.98
CA MET A 1 26.04 -37.41 -39.39
C MET A 1 24.82 -36.47 -39.29
N LYS A 2 23.89 -36.43 -40.27
CA LYS A 2 22.69 -35.56 -40.24
C LYS A 2 21.74 -35.82 -39.05
N LYS A 3 21.52 -37.09 -38.68
CA LYS A 3 20.64 -37.48 -37.55
C LYS A 3 21.14 -36.99 -36.18
N ARG A 4 22.47 -36.96 -35.97
CA ARG A 4 23.10 -36.42 -34.74
C ARG A 4 22.94 -34.89 -34.62
N LYS A 5 23.05 -34.17 -35.75
CA LYS A 5 22.81 -32.72 -35.80
C LYS A 5 21.33 -32.39 -35.54
N LEU A 6 20.41 -33.20 -36.05
CA LEU A 6 18.96 -33.05 -35.79
C LEU A 6 18.61 -33.26 -34.31
N LEU A 7 19.22 -34.26 -33.65
CA LEU A 7 19.05 -34.52 -32.22
C LEU A 7 19.56 -33.37 -31.35
N LEU A 8 20.68 -32.75 -31.72
CA LEU A 8 21.22 -31.58 -31.03
C LEU A 8 20.31 -30.35 -31.16
N VAL A 9 19.76 -30.11 -32.35
CA VAL A 9 18.79 -29.02 -32.57
C VAL A 9 17.52 -29.24 -31.76
N LEU A 10 17.01 -30.47 -31.71
CA LEU A 10 15.84 -30.81 -30.90
C LEU A 10 16.09 -30.60 -29.40
N PHE A 11 17.27 -30.97 -28.90
CA PHE A 11 17.66 -30.77 -27.51
C PHE A 11 17.73 -29.28 -27.13
N ILE A 12 18.25 -28.43 -28.02
CA ILE A 12 18.29 -26.97 -27.84
C ILE A 12 16.87 -26.36 -27.86
N LEU A 13 15.96 -26.87 -28.70
CA LEU A 13 14.58 -26.39 -28.73
C LEU A 13 13.80 -26.77 -27.47
N ILE A 14 14.07 -27.94 -26.88
CA ILE A 14 13.45 -28.36 -25.61
C ILE A 14 14.03 -27.56 -24.43
N SER A 15 15.32 -27.23 -24.42
CA SER A 15 15.91 -26.40 -23.35
C SER A 15 15.38 -24.96 -23.32
N ASN A 16 14.95 -24.41 -24.47
CA ASN A 16 14.30 -23.09 -24.51
C ASN A 16 12.95 -23.07 -23.77
N ARG A 17 12.26 -24.22 -23.61
CA ARG A 17 11.05 -24.33 -22.78
C ARG A 17 11.36 -24.19 -21.28
N ILE A 18 12.58 -24.53 -20.85
CA ILE A 18 13.01 -24.49 -19.44
C ILE A 18 13.35 -23.06 -19.01
N LEU A 19 13.79 -22.19 -19.94
CA LEU A 19 14.00 -20.76 -19.68
C LEU A 19 12.72 -19.91 -19.79
N ALA A 20 11.64 -20.48 -20.32
CA ALA A 20 10.32 -19.85 -20.39
C ALA A 20 9.39 -20.36 -19.27
N GLN A 21 9.96 -20.54 -18.07
CA GLN A 21 9.21 -20.91 -16.87
C GLN A 21 8.09 -19.89 -16.62
N GLU A 22 6.94 -20.38 -16.19
CA GLU A 22 5.68 -19.64 -16.06
C GLU A 22 5.87 -18.33 -15.29
N GLY A 23 5.87 -17.19 -15.99
CA GLY A 23 5.88 -15.85 -15.40
C GLY A 23 4.73 -15.61 -14.41
N VAL A 24 3.74 -16.52 -14.36
CA VAL A 24 2.68 -16.58 -13.35
C VAL A 24 3.25 -16.64 -11.92
N ALA A 25 4.32 -17.41 -11.67
CA ALA A 25 4.92 -17.49 -10.35
C ALA A 25 5.57 -16.15 -9.92
N GLU A 26 6.28 -15.50 -10.84
CA GLU A 26 6.88 -14.17 -10.63
C GLU A 26 5.81 -13.08 -10.49
N MET A 27 4.73 -13.15 -11.27
CA MET A 27 3.58 -12.24 -11.14
C MET A 27 2.88 -12.39 -9.78
N HIS A 28 2.71 -13.61 -9.29
CA HIS A 28 2.19 -13.83 -7.94
C HIS A 28 3.14 -13.29 -6.85
N GLN A 29 4.45 -13.36 -7.08
CA GLN A 29 5.43 -12.78 -6.17
C GLN A 29 5.36 -11.25 -6.16
N ALA A 30 5.34 -10.63 -7.34
CA ALA A 30 5.17 -9.19 -7.50
C ALA A 30 3.85 -8.69 -6.85
N ALA A 31 2.75 -9.43 -7.02
CA ALA A 31 1.47 -9.10 -6.37
C ALA A 31 1.59 -9.13 -4.83
N ARG A 32 2.29 -10.12 -4.26
CA ARG A 32 2.55 -10.17 -2.81
C ARG A 32 3.46 -9.05 -2.34
N ASP A 33 4.46 -8.68 -3.13
CA ASP A 33 5.37 -7.58 -2.83
C ASP A 33 4.62 -6.24 -2.78
N ILE A 34 3.70 -6.00 -3.72
CA ILE A 34 2.84 -4.81 -3.74
C ILE A 34 1.96 -4.77 -2.49
N GLY A 35 1.33 -5.89 -2.11
CA GLY A 35 0.52 -5.96 -0.88
C GLY A 35 1.34 -5.67 0.37
N ARG A 36 2.54 -6.25 0.50
CA ARG A 36 3.44 -5.96 1.63
C ARG A 36 3.88 -4.50 1.67
N ALA A 37 4.20 -3.91 0.52
CA ALA A 37 4.56 -2.50 0.43
C ALA A 37 3.40 -1.60 0.87
N PHE A 38 2.16 -1.94 0.48
CA PHE A 38 0.96 -1.22 0.90
C PHE A 38 0.80 -1.22 2.43
N PHE A 39 0.86 -2.39 3.08
CA PHE A 39 0.73 -2.46 4.55
C PHE A 39 1.87 -1.71 5.27
N SER A 40 3.10 -1.77 4.74
CA SER A 40 4.21 -0.98 5.30
C SER A 40 3.98 0.53 5.17
N MET A 41 3.34 0.98 4.09
CA MET A 41 2.98 2.39 3.91
C MET A 41 1.78 2.78 4.78
N GLU A 42 0.81 1.89 5.01
CA GLU A 42 -0.30 2.07 5.96
C GLU A 42 0.24 2.36 7.37
N ASP A 43 1.17 1.54 7.86
CA ASP A 43 1.79 1.72 9.17
C ASP A 43 2.51 3.07 9.29
N LEU A 44 3.32 3.43 8.28
CA LEU A 44 4.01 4.72 8.24
C LEU A 44 3.02 5.90 8.22
N SER A 45 1.95 5.78 7.44
CA SER A 45 0.89 6.79 7.35
C SER A 45 0.21 6.98 8.71
N TYR A 46 -0.05 5.91 9.46
CA TYR A 46 -0.62 6.02 10.81
C TYR A 46 0.29 6.75 11.79
N VAL A 47 1.61 6.50 11.74
CA VAL A 47 2.57 7.22 12.59
C VAL A 47 2.55 8.72 12.27
N ILE A 48 2.60 9.09 10.99
CA ILE A 48 2.57 10.50 10.57
C ILE A 48 1.23 11.15 10.94
N ALA A 49 0.12 10.44 10.72
CA ALA A 49 -1.21 10.92 11.08
C ALA A 49 -1.35 11.18 12.58
N ALA A 50 -0.81 10.29 13.44
CA ALA A 50 -0.83 10.48 14.89
C ALA A 50 -0.10 11.77 15.30
N ILE A 51 1.07 12.03 14.70
CA ILE A 51 1.84 13.25 14.94
C ILE A 51 1.02 14.49 14.55
N ILE A 52 0.44 14.50 13.35
CA ILE A 52 -0.38 15.63 12.86
C ILE A 52 -1.63 15.82 13.71
N ALA A 53 -2.28 14.73 14.15
CA ALA A 53 -3.46 14.78 15.00
C ALA A 53 -3.15 15.45 16.35
N ILE A 54 -1.98 15.14 16.95
CA ILE A 54 -1.51 15.80 18.17
C ILE A 54 -1.34 17.30 17.94
N PHE A 55 -0.61 17.71 16.89
CA PHE A 55 -0.44 19.14 16.58
C PHE A 55 -1.78 19.86 16.31
N GLY A 56 -2.71 19.21 15.63
CA GLY A 56 -4.06 19.72 15.41
C GLY A 56 -4.82 19.95 16.72
N SER A 57 -4.76 18.98 17.65
CA SER A 57 -5.40 19.08 18.96
C SER A 57 -4.82 20.23 19.80
N LEU A 58 -3.50 20.45 19.74
CA LEU A 58 -2.83 21.55 20.43
C LEU A 58 -3.30 22.92 19.93
N ARG A 59 -3.50 23.06 18.61
CA ARG A 59 -4.04 24.30 18.02
C ARG A 59 -5.46 24.58 18.51
N ILE A 60 -6.31 23.57 18.56
CA ILE A 60 -7.70 23.70 19.04
C ILE A 60 -7.71 24.04 20.52
N TYR A 61 -6.88 23.38 21.31
CA TYR A 61 -6.72 23.69 22.74
C TYR A 61 -6.28 25.13 22.95
N HIS A 62 -5.30 25.62 22.17
CA HIS A 62 -4.85 26.99 22.25
C HIS A 62 -5.93 28.01 21.86
N LYS A 63 -6.77 27.70 20.86
CA LYS A 63 -7.96 28.52 20.52
C LYS A 63 -8.97 28.53 21.66
N TRP A 64 -9.24 27.37 22.27
CA TRP A 64 -10.15 27.25 23.40
C TRP A 64 -9.71 28.14 24.57
N GLN A 65 -8.41 28.13 24.91
CA GLN A 65 -7.87 28.97 25.97
C GLN A 65 -7.99 30.48 25.69
N LYS A 66 -8.09 30.91 24.42
CA LYS A 66 -8.27 32.32 24.07
C LYS A 66 -9.70 32.83 24.29
N GLY A 67 -10.68 31.94 24.41
CA GLY A 67 -12.07 32.23 24.83
C GLY A 67 -12.90 33.14 23.91
N ARG A 68 -12.34 33.64 22.79
CA ARG A 68 -13.05 34.54 21.85
C ARG A 68 -13.48 33.88 20.55
N ASP A 69 -12.92 32.72 20.23
CA ASP A 69 -13.17 32.02 18.97
C ASP A 69 -14.16 30.87 19.20
N GLU A 70 -15.15 30.70 18.33
CA GLU A 70 -16.04 29.55 18.34
C GLU A 70 -15.27 28.27 17.95
N ILE A 71 -14.99 27.40 18.92
CA ILE A 71 -14.18 26.19 18.71
C ILE A 71 -14.98 24.98 18.22
N THR A 72 -16.30 25.02 18.30
CA THR A 72 -17.17 23.86 18.07
C THR A 72 -16.96 23.26 16.68
N PHE A 73 -16.92 24.11 15.64
CA PHE A 73 -16.66 23.66 14.28
C PHE A 73 -15.25 23.10 14.10
N ASP A 74 -14.24 23.73 14.71
CA ASP A 74 -12.86 23.26 14.65
C ASP A 74 -12.71 21.85 15.27
N ILE A 75 -13.39 21.58 16.38
CA ILE A 75 -13.39 20.27 17.05
C ILE A 75 -14.03 19.21 16.16
N PHE A 76 -15.20 19.51 15.58
CA PHE A 76 -15.87 18.58 14.68
C PHE A 76 -15.06 18.31 13.41
N ALA A 77 -14.46 19.34 12.81
CA ALA A 77 -13.62 19.19 11.64
C ALA A 77 -12.37 18.35 11.93
N TRP A 78 -11.70 18.59 13.05
CA TRP A 78 -10.52 17.80 13.46
C TRP A 78 -10.89 16.36 13.82
N GLY A 79 -11.95 16.15 14.60
CA GLY A 79 -12.44 14.82 14.97
C GLY A 79 -12.88 14.01 13.75
N GLY A 80 -13.62 14.63 12.83
CA GLY A 80 -14.03 14.01 11.57
C GLY A 80 -12.85 13.66 10.67
N SER A 81 -11.83 14.52 10.61
CA SER A 81 -10.59 14.23 9.88
C SER A 81 -9.83 13.03 10.47
N CYS A 82 -9.77 12.93 11.80
CA CYS A 82 -9.14 11.78 12.47
C CYS A 82 -9.87 10.47 12.13
N LEU A 83 -11.21 10.48 12.19
CA LEU A 83 -12.03 9.31 11.86
C LEU A 83 -11.88 8.90 10.39
N PHE A 84 -11.83 9.87 9.48
CA PHE A 84 -11.57 9.62 8.06
C PHE A 84 -10.23 8.90 7.84
N ILE A 85 -9.16 9.38 8.48
CA ILE A 85 -7.82 8.77 8.36
C ILE A 85 -7.80 7.33 8.90
N LEU A 86 -8.54 7.03 9.96
CA LEU A 86 -8.60 5.67 10.51
C LEU A 86 -9.25 4.69 9.52
N ILE A 87 -10.26 5.13 8.77
CA ILE A 87 -11.05 4.27 7.87
C ILE A 87 -10.43 4.18 6.47
N MET A 88 -9.74 5.22 6.01
CA MET A 88 -9.22 5.30 4.64
C MET A 88 -8.32 4.12 4.21
N PRO A 89 -7.38 3.61 5.02
CA PRO A 89 -6.54 2.49 4.58
C PRO A 89 -7.35 1.23 4.26
N LYS A 90 -8.40 0.95 5.04
CA LYS A 90 -9.29 -0.19 4.77
C LYS A 90 -10.15 0.03 3.53
N PHE A 91 -10.58 1.27 3.29
CA PHE A 91 -11.27 1.63 2.05
C PHE A 91 -10.36 1.43 0.82
N LEU A 92 -9.10 1.86 0.88
CA LEU A 92 -8.13 1.65 -0.21
C LEU A 92 -7.81 0.17 -0.41
N ALA A 93 -7.58 -0.58 0.67
CA ALA A 93 -7.33 -2.01 0.62
C ALA A 93 -8.47 -2.75 -0.10
N LEU A 94 -9.72 -2.42 0.24
CA LEU A 94 -10.91 -2.97 -0.43
C LEU A 94 -11.00 -2.56 -1.90
N LEU A 95 -10.73 -1.28 -2.22
CA LEU A 95 -10.79 -0.76 -3.58
C LEU A 95 -9.80 -1.47 -4.52
N PHE A 96 -8.60 -1.77 -4.02
CA PHE A 96 -7.55 -2.44 -4.80
C PHE A 96 -7.60 -3.98 -4.69
N GLY A 97 -8.52 -4.55 -3.92
CA GLY A 97 -8.61 -6.00 -3.71
C GLY A 97 -7.40 -6.57 -2.94
N ILE A 98 -6.75 -5.75 -2.13
CA ILE A 98 -5.63 -6.12 -1.26
C ILE A 98 -6.25 -6.50 0.10
N THR A 99 -6.42 -7.79 0.35
CA THR A 99 -6.89 -8.34 1.64
C THR A 99 -5.76 -8.96 2.42
#